data_AF-A0ABD1MJH5-F1
#
_entry.id   AF-A0ABD1MJH5-F1
#
_cell.length_a   1.000
_cell.length_b   1.000
_cell.length_c   1.000
_cell.angle_alpha   90.00
_cell.angle_beta   90.00
_cell.angle_gamma   90.00
#
_symmetry.space_group_name_H-M   'P 1'
#
loop_
_entity.id
_entity.type
_entity.pdbx_description
1 polymer ?
#
loop_
_entity_poly.entity_id
_entity_poly.type
_entity_poly.pdbx_seq_one_letter_code
_entity_poly.pdbx_strand_id
1 'polypeptide(L)'
;MKFYHRINIFLGLRGTQKITSFHVQCNSSHCCCSHYVEEWISEIVARRVEQVNISLRTSHRSDLNLHELFTCTTIVNLKIEGPFELSIPYIIVLPNVKSLHIKVKVCYAVKNICNLICQSQAFELFYLKYCLAELTLVRNSRYIRLINRNQLYDIDLQYDYDYISDIMRIHRWLRINKAKVYLTVHFDMGETFSHFLHGIPHVECLSLKYCSGDIHPSMLDLPLFKNIIELRLFVKKDDSLIMELPARCPKLRVLEVNNLDDRQRSLHTISVCSLFSEACRLIEVNIKGQFT
;
A
#
# COMPACT_ATOMS: atom_id res chain seq x y z
N MET A 1 -35.09 -7.86 -12.92
CA MET A 1 -35.48 -6.78 -13.86
C MET A 1 -36.28 -5.66 -13.21
N LYS A 2 -37.44 -5.91 -12.57
CA LYS A 2 -38.32 -4.85 -12.01
C LYS A 2 -37.65 -3.90 -11.00
N PHE A 3 -36.66 -4.34 -10.23
CA PHE A 3 -35.97 -3.50 -9.23
C PHE A 3 -35.05 -2.44 -9.86
N TYR A 4 -34.29 -2.79 -10.90
CA TYR A 4 -33.31 -1.85 -11.50
C TYR A 4 -33.99 -0.78 -12.34
N HIS A 5 -35.06 -1.14 -13.06
CA HIS A 5 -35.93 -0.17 -13.73
C HIS A 5 -36.55 0.83 -12.74
N ARG A 6 -36.85 0.40 -11.50
CA ARG A 6 -37.32 1.31 -10.44
C ARG A 6 -36.24 2.30 -9.98
N ILE A 7 -34.95 1.96 -10.02
CA ILE A 7 -33.88 2.90 -9.69
C ILE A 7 -33.81 4.00 -10.74
N ASN A 8 -33.86 3.67 -12.02
CA ASN A 8 -33.85 4.67 -13.09
C ASN A 8 -35.09 5.57 -13.05
N ILE A 9 -36.27 4.99 -12.82
CA ILE A 9 -37.50 5.77 -12.60
C ILE A 9 -37.35 6.67 -11.37
N PHE A 10 -36.83 6.14 -10.26
CA PHE A 10 -36.64 6.90 -9.03
C PHE A 10 -35.69 8.09 -9.23
N LEU A 11 -34.58 7.88 -9.94
CA LEU A 11 -33.64 8.94 -10.30
C LEU A 11 -34.36 9.95 -11.20
N GLY A 12 -34.99 9.52 -12.30
CA GLY A 12 -35.72 10.38 -13.22
C GLY A 12 -36.79 11.25 -12.55
N LEU A 13 -37.59 10.68 -11.64
CA LEU A 13 -38.63 11.40 -10.91
C LEU A 13 -38.11 12.48 -9.95
N ARG A 14 -36.83 12.43 -9.56
CA ARG A 14 -36.19 13.38 -8.65
C ARG A 14 -35.19 14.29 -9.38
N GLY A 15 -35.42 14.58 -10.65
CA GLY A 15 -34.52 15.38 -11.49
C GLY A 15 -34.08 16.73 -10.91
N THR A 16 -34.90 17.36 -10.05
CA THR A 16 -34.63 18.68 -9.46
C THR A 16 -34.00 18.65 -8.07
N GLN A 17 -33.91 17.48 -7.42
CA GLN A 17 -33.38 17.36 -6.06
C GLN A 17 -31.85 17.22 -6.08
N LYS A 18 -31.14 18.00 -5.24
CA LYS A 18 -29.71 17.84 -5.03
C LYS A 18 -29.44 16.51 -4.32
N ILE A 19 -28.91 15.54 -5.06
CA ILE A 19 -28.42 14.28 -4.49
C ILE A 19 -26.93 14.44 -4.25
N THR A 20 -26.52 14.55 -2.99
CA THR A 20 -25.09 14.65 -2.62
C THR A 20 -24.43 13.28 -2.47
N SER A 21 -25.22 12.23 -2.23
CA SER A 21 -24.73 10.88 -1.99
C SER A 21 -25.53 9.83 -2.75
N PHE A 22 -24.81 8.96 -3.45
CA PHE A 22 -25.36 7.81 -4.15
C PHE A 22 -24.68 6.54 -3.65
N HIS A 23 -25.50 5.62 -3.15
CA HIS A 23 -25.04 4.31 -2.71
C HIS A 23 -25.86 3.21 -3.38
N VAL A 24 -25.16 2.28 -4.03
CA VAL A 24 -25.77 1.09 -4.61
C VAL A 24 -25.01 -0.16 -4.19
N GLN A 25 -25.76 -1.16 -3.76
CA GLN A 25 -25.25 -2.48 -3.44
C GLN A 25 -26.06 -3.54 -4.20
N CYS A 26 -25.48 -4.11 -5.26
CA CYS A 26 -26.07 -5.24 -5.98
C CYS A 26 -25.52 -6.55 -5.38
N ASN A 27 -26.32 -7.19 -4.51
CA ASN A 27 -25.99 -8.50 -3.92
C ASN A 27 -26.39 -9.69 -4.81
N SER A 28 -26.98 -9.42 -5.98
CA SER A 28 -27.42 -10.45 -6.92
C SER A 28 -26.22 -11.07 -7.63
N SER A 29 -26.17 -12.40 -7.67
CA SER A 29 -25.23 -13.17 -8.50
C SER A 29 -25.61 -13.14 -9.99
N HIS A 30 -26.83 -12.70 -10.33
CA HIS A 30 -27.30 -12.65 -11.72
C HIS A 30 -26.66 -11.52 -12.53
N CYS A 31 -26.36 -11.82 -13.79
CA CYS A 31 -25.66 -10.97 -14.78
C CYS A 31 -26.38 -9.65 -15.10
N CYS A 32 -27.63 -9.48 -14.68
CA CYS A 32 -28.49 -8.38 -15.13
C CYS A 32 -28.12 -7.00 -14.55
N CYS A 33 -27.16 -6.88 -13.62
CA CYS A 33 -26.79 -5.58 -13.02
C CYS A 33 -25.92 -4.72 -13.96
N SER A 34 -25.15 -5.30 -14.90
CA SER A 34 -24.13 -4.54 -15.65
C SER A 34 -24.73 -3.43 -16.53
N HIS A 35 -25.79 -3.72 -17.29
CA HIS A 35 -26.42 -2.73 -18.17
C HIS A 35 -26.97 -1.50 -17.44
N TYR A 36 -27.43 -1.67 -16.20
CA TYR A 36 -27.97 -0.55 -15.42
C TYR A 36 -26.88 0.26 -14.71
N VAL A 37 -25.70 -0.32 -14.48
CA VAL A 37 -24.60 0.37 -13.80
C VAL A 37 -24.13 1.56 -14.62
N GLU A 38 -24.02 1.42 -15.94
CA GLU A 38 -23.63 2.53 -16.82
C GLU A 38 -24.67 3.65 -16.81
N GLU A 39 -25.95 3.32 -16.88
CA GLU A 39 -27.04 4.31 -16.76
C GLU A 39 -27.02 5.04 -15.40
N TRP A 40 -26.75 4.31 -14.31
CA TRP A 40 -26.60 4.94 -12.98
C TRP A 40 -25.41 5.89 -12.93
N ILE A 41 -24.30 5.53 -13.57
CA ILE A 41 -23.11 6.36 -13.62
C ILE A 41 -23.41 7.67 -14.35
N SER A 42 -24.06 7.60 -15.52
CA SER A 42 -24.41 8.81 -16.25
C SER A 42 -25.34 9.72 -15.45
N GLU A 43 -26.30 9.16 -14.71
CA GLU A 43 -27.15 9.93 -13.78
C GLU A 43 -26.37 10.54 -12.61
N ILE A 44 -25.45 9.81 -11.99
CA ILE A 44 -24.58 10.29 -10.90
C ILE A 44 -23.76 11.50 -11.38
N VAL A 45 -23.18 11.41 -12.57
CA VAL A 45 -22.35 12.46 -13.16
C VAL A 45 -23.19 13.67 -13.55
N ALA A 46 -24.33 13.46 -14.22
CA ALA A 46 -25.26 14.53 -14.57
C ALA A 46 -25.74 15.33 -13.35
N ARG A 47 -25.90 14.64 -12.21
CA ARG A 47 -26.36 15.23 -10.94
C ARG A 47 -25.25 15.81 -10.08
N ARG A 48 -23.99 15.73 -10.52
CA ARG A 48 -22.85 16.29 -9.79
C ARG A 48 -22.76 15.75 -8.36
N VAL A 49 -22.98 14.45 -8.19
CA VAL A 49 -22.92 13.78 -6.89
C VAL A 49 -21.52 13.92 -6.29
N GLU A 50 -21.45 14.11 -4.98
CA GLU A 50 -20.20 14.31 -4.23
C GLU A 50 -19.69 12.99 -3.64
N GLN A 51 -20.59 12.09 -3.25
CA GLN A 51 -20.30 10.84 -2.56
C GLN A 51 -20.84 9.65 -3.38
N VAL A 52 -19.97 8.79 -3.88
CA VAL A 52 -20.36 7.66 -4.73
C VAL A 52 -19.83 6.36 -4.12
N ASN A 53 -20.73 5.41 -3.87
CA ASN A 53 -20.37 4.08 -3.37
C ASN A 53 -21.11 2.99 -4.16
N ILE A 54 -20.37 2.29 -5.00
CA ILE A 54 -20.85 1.21 -5.86
C ILE A 54 -20.25 -0.11 -5.38
N SER A 55 -21.10 -1.03 -4.93
CA SER A 55 -20.71 -2.38 -4.51
C SER A 55 -21.48 -3.42 -5.32
N LEU A 56 -20.79 -4.24 -6.09
CA LEU A 56 -21.40 -5.24 -6.97
C LEU A 56 -20.86 -6.63 -6.61
N ARG A 57 -21.74 -7.64 -6.49
CA ARG A 57 -21.36 -9.04 -6.30
C ARG A 57 -21.25 -9.83 -7.61
N THR A 58 -21.44 -9.18 -8.76
CA THR A 58 -21.49 -9.84 -10.07
C THR A 58 -20.14 -10.48 -10.42
N SER A 59 -20.14 -11.80 -10.65
CA SER A 59 -18.96 -12.63 -10.94
C SER A 59 -18.58 -12.69 -12.43
N HIS A 60 -19.23 -11.90 -13.28
CA HIS A 60 -19.00 -11.98 -14.73
C HIS A 60 -17.88 -11.04 -15.17
N ARG A 61 -17.04 -11.56 -16.07
CA ARG A 61 -15.83 -10.95 -16.67
C ARG A 61 -16.12 -9.75 -17.59
N SER A 62 -17.24 -9.06 -17.40
CA SER A 62 -17.61 -7.92 -18.21
C SER A 62 -16.83 -6.71 -17.71
N ASP A 63 -16.02 -6.11 -18.58
CA ASP A 63 -15.41 -4.81 -18.32
C ASP A 63 -16.54 -3.82 -18.03
N LEU A 64 -16.62 -3.33 -16.79
CA LEU A 64 -17.55 -2.27 -16.44
C LEU A 64 -16.95 -0.94 -16.87
N ASN A 65 -17.67 -0.21 -17.72
CA ASN A 65 -17.25 1.12 -18.10
C ASN A 65 -17.58 2.11 -16.98
N LEU A 66 -16.58 2.41 -16.15
CA LEU A 66 -16.68 3.40 -15.07
C LEU A 66 -16.03 4.74 -15.44
N HIS A 67 -15.69 4.98 -16.71
CA HIS A 67 -14.86 6.11 -17.14
C HIS A 67 -15.44 7.47 -16.72
N GLU A 68 -16.75 7.67 -16.81
CA GLU A 68 -17.38 8.95 -16.47
C GLU A 68 -17.22 9.31 -14.98
N LEU A 69 -17.10 8.30 -14.10
CA LEU A 69 -16.82 8.57 -12.68
C LEU A 69 -15.41 9.18 -12.50
N PHE A 70 -14.44 8.77 -13.31
CA PHE A 70 -13.06 9.26 -13.24
C PHE A 70 -12.85 10.64 -13.86
N THR A 71 -13.85 11.21 -14.52
CA THR A 71 -13.81 12.57 -15.06
C THR A 71 -14.78 13.51 -14.35
N CYS A 72 -15.53 13.01 -13.37
CA CYS A 72 -16.54 13.78 -12.65
C CYS A 72 -15.89 14.72 -11.64
N THR A 73 -15.96 16.02 -11.91
CA THR A 73 -15.25 17.04 -11.11
C THR A 73 -15.81 17.25 -9.71
N THR A 74 -17.04 16.79 -9.45
CA THR A 74 -17.73 17.03 -8.17
C THR A 74 -17.52 15.92 -7.16
N ILE A 75 -17.02 14.76 -7.58
CA ILE A 75 -16.82 13.63 -6.69
C ILE A 75 -15.72 13.95 -5.68
N VAL A 76 -16.09 13.87 -4.41
CA VAL A 76 -15.21 14.03 -3.26
C VAL A 76 -14.80 12.65 -2.72
N ASN A 77 -15.73 11.71 -2.64
CA ASN A 77 -15.45 10.34 -2.19
C ASN A 77 -15.96 9.33 -3.21
N LEU A 78 -15.07 8.49 -3.72
CA LEU A 78 -15.38 7.44 -4.67
C LEU A 78 -15.03 6.08 -4.09
N LYS A 79 -16.03 5.21 -3.97
CA LYS A 79 -15.88 3.84 -3.51
C LYS A 79 -16.45 2.87 -4.54
N ILE A 80 -15.62 1.96 -5.01
CA ILE A 80 -15.94 0.95 -6.03
C ILE A 80 -15.48 -0.41 -5.50
N GLU A 81 -16.40 -1.34 -5.31
CA GLU A 81 -16.10 -2.68 -4.79
C GLU A 81 -16.81 -3.78 -5.59
N GLY A 82 -16.11 -4.87 -5.87
CA GLY A 82 -16.74 -6.08 -6.40
C GLY A 82 -15.77 -7.06 -7.07
N PRO A 83 -16.21 -8.28 -7.41
CA PRO A 83 -15.36 -9.29 -8.01
C PRO A 83 -15.27 -9.14 -9.55
N PHE A 84 -15.19 -7.91 -10.05
CA PHE A 84 -15.14 -7.57 -11.48
C PHE A 84 -13.78 -7.00 -11.89
N GLU A 85 -13.60 -6.84 -13.20
CA GLU A 85 -12.40 -6.25 -13.82
C GLU A 85 -12.65 -4.76 -14.07
N LEU A 86 -11.65 -3.93 -13.75
CA LEU A 86 -11.74 -2.48 -13.87
C LEU A 86 -10.60 -1.95 -14.74
N SER A 87 -10.95 -1.24 -15.81
CA SER A 87 -10.00 -0.46 -16.61
C SER A 87 -10.00 0.99 -16.16
N ILE A 88 -8.83 1.52 -15.80
CA ILE A 88 -8.68 2.91 -15.41
C ILE A 88 -8.39 3.76 -16.64
N PRO A 89 -9.20 4.79 -16.93
CA PRO A 89 -8.96 5.65 -18.09
C PRO A 89 -7.61 6.37 -17.99
N TYR A 90 -7.05 6.70 -19.15
CA TYR A 90 -5.79 7.46 -19.22
C TYR A 90 -5.96 8.88 -18.68
N ILE A 91 -7.09 9.51 -19.00
CA ILE A 91 -7.43 10.86 -18.54
C ILE A 91 -8.30 10.73 -17.31
N ILE A 92 -7.79 11.21 -16.17
CA ILE A 92 -8.52 11.25 -14.90
C ILE A 92 -8.62 12.71 -14.47
N VAL A 93 -9.85 13.16 -14.21
CA VAL A 93 -10.17 14.53 -13.78
C VAL A 93 -11.02 14.44 -12.52
N LEU A 94 -10.34 14.32 -11.38
CA LEU A 94 -10.95 14.23 -10.04
C LEU A 94 -10.37 15.31 -9.10
N PRO A 95 -10.57 16.60 -9.40
CA PRO A 95 -9.91 17.70 -8.66
C PRO A 95 -10.30 17.80 -7.19
N ASN A 96 -11.52 17.36 -6.83
CA ASN A 96 -12.06 17.48 -5.47
C ASN A 96 -11.98 16.18 -4.67
N VAL A 97 -11.39 15.12 -5.24
CA VAL A 97 -11.38 13.82 -4.57
C VAL A 97 -10.45 13.83 -3.35
N LYS A 98 -11.04 13.45 -2.22
CA LYS A 98 -10.35 13.27 -0.94
C LYS A 98 -10.13 11.80 -0.63
N SER A 99 -11.11 10.96 -0.97
CA SER A 99 -11.06 9.51 -0.74
C SER A 99 -11.36 8.73 -2.01
N LEU A 100 -10.47 7.81 -2.37
CA LEU A 100 -10.65 6.86 -3.45
C LEU A 100 -10.42 5.45 -2.93
N HIS A 101 -11.47 4.64 -2.95
CA HIS A 101 -11.45 3.25 -2.54
C HIS A 101 -11.84 2.36 -3.73
N ILE A 102 -10.92 1.53 -4.19
CA ILE A 102 -11.13 0.59 -5.28
C ILE A 102 -10.77 -0.81 -4.76
N LYS A 103 -11.75 -1.72 -4.74
CA LYS A 103 -11.55 -3.12 -4.38
C LYS A 103 -12.16 -4.01 -5.45
N VAL A 104 -11.32 -4.42 -6.39
CA VAL A 104 -11.76 -5.15 -7.59
C VAL A 104 -11.02 -6.48 -7.71
N LYS A 105 -11.47 -7.36 -8.61
CA LYS A 105 -10.73 -8.60 -8.88
C LYS A 105 -9.45 -8.30 -9.64
N VAL A 106 -9.56 -7.56 -10.73
CA VAL A 106 -8.43 -7.15 -11.59
C VAL A 106 -8.52 -5.65 -11.86
N CYS A 107 -7.39 -4.95 -11.83
CA CYS A 107 -7.31 -3.54 -12.16
C CYS A 107 -6.27 -3.32 -13.27
N TYR A 108 -6.72 -2.84 -14.43
CA TYR A 108 -5.85 -2.49 -15.55
C TYR A 108 -5.41 -1.03 -15.46
N ALA A 109 -4.22 -0.75 -15.99
CA ALA A 109 -3.65 0.60 -16.05
C ALA A 109 -3.55 1.33 -14.70
N VAL A 110 -3.20 0.62 -13.62
CA VAL A 110 -3.00 1.16 -12.26
C VAL A 110 -2.09 2.41 -12.23
N LYS A 111 -1.10 2.48 -13.13
CA LYS A 111 -0.23 3.66 -13.32
C LYS A 111 -0.99 4.98 -13.51
N ASN A 112 -2.19 4.94 -14.09
CA ASN A 112 -3.00 6.14 -14.31
C ASN A 112 -3.54 6.69 -12.98
N ILE A 113 -3.94 5.80 -12.04
CA ILE A 113 -4.34 6.21 -10.68
C ILE A 113 -3.15 6.80 -9.92
N CYS A 114 -1.96 6.21 -10.06
CA CYS A 114 -0.75 6.74 -9.44
C CYS A 114 -0.49 8.20 -9.85
N ASN A 115 -0.73 8.55 -11.12
CA ASN A 115 -0.59 9.93 -11.58
C ASN A 115 -1.61 10.87 -10.91
N LEU A 116 -2.87 10.43 -10.74
CA LEU A 116 -3.88 11.20 -10.01
C LEU A 116 -3.44 11.52 -8.58
N ILE A 117 -2.94 10.51 -7.87
CA ILE A 117 -2.50 10.64 -6.47
C ILE A 117 -1.35 11.64 -6.36
N CYS A 118 -0.40 11.59 -7.29
CA CYS A 118 0.74 12.52 -7.31
C CYS A 118 0.33 13.97 -7.62
N GLN A 119 -0.79 14.19 -8.33
CA GLN A 119 -1.24 15.51 -8.76
C GLN A 119 -2.25 16.16 -7.81
N SER A 120 -3.02 15.36 -7.06
CA SER A 120 -4.05 15.88 -6.15
C SER A 120 -3.47 16.24 -4.78
N GLN A 121 -3.57 17.51 -4.40
CA GLN A 121 -3.26 17.97 -3.03
C GLN A 121 -4.41 17.71 -2.04
N ALA A 122 -5.65 17.56 -2.54
CA ALA A 122 -6.83 17.30 -1.73
C ALA A 122 -6.93 15.85 -1.24
N PHE A 123 -6.10 14.97 -1.77
CA PHE A 123 -6.16 13.54 -1.48
C PHE A 123 -5.75 13.24 -0.03
N GLU A 124 -6.66 12.65 0.74
CA GLU A 124 -6.46 12.27 2.15
C GLU A 124 -6.30 10.74 2.27
N LEU A 125 -7.07 9.95 1.49
CA LEU A 125 -7.08 8.49 1.57
C LEU A 125 -7.16 7.82 0.20
N PHE A 126 -6.21 6.94 -0.07
CA PHE A 126 -6.23 6.02 -1.20
C PHE A 126 -6.27 4.59 -0.69
N TYR A 127 -7.15 3.78 -1.26
CA TYR A 127 -7.14 2.34 -1.08
C TYR A 127 -7.38 1.66 -2.41
N LEU A 128 -6.46 0.79 -2.80
CA LEU A 128 -6.56 -0.03 -3.99
C LEU A 128 -6.25 -1.48 -3.61
N LYS A 129 -7.20 -2.37 -3.84
CA LYS A 129 -7.03 -3.81 -3.70
C LYS A 129 -7.44 -4.52 -4.98
N TYR A 130 -6.51 -5.27 -5.54
CA TYR A 130 -6.74 -6.09 -6.74
C TYR A 130 -5.91 -7.37 -6.66
N CYS A 131 -6.48 -8.47 -7.12
CA CYS A 131 -5.89 -9.80 -7.02
C CYS A 131 -5.33 -10.07 -5.59
N LEU A 132 -4.00 -10.12 -5.50
CA LEU A 132 -3.21 -10.48 -4.33
C LEU A 132 -2.37 -9.29 -3.84
N ALA A 133 -2.67 -8.09 -4.34
CA ALA A 133 -1.97 -6.85 -4.02
C ALA A 133 -2.94 -5.84 -3.39
N GLU A 134 -2.42 -5.07 -2.44
CA GLU A 134 -3.13 -4.02 -1.73
C GLU A 134 -2.19 -2.82 -1.58
N LEU A 135 -2.65 -1.64 -2.00
CA LEU A 135 -1.94 -0.38 -1.96
C LEU A 135 -2.80 0.62 -1.20
N THR A 136 -2.29 1.17 -0.11
CA THR A 136 -2.96 2.17 0.70
C THR A 136 -2.07 3.39 0.84
N LEU A 137 -2.58 4.57 0.51
CA LEU A 137 -1.92 5.84 0.82
C LEU A 137 -2.80 6.58 1.81
N VAL A 138 -2.21 7.05 2.91
CA VAL A 138 -2.85 7.97 3.85
C VAL A 138 -2.03 9.23 3.87
N ARG A 139 -2.64 10.37 3.52
CA ARG A 139 -2.05 11.69 3.68
C ARG A 139 -2.75 12.40 4.82
N ASN A 140 -1.96 12.85 5.78
CA ASN A 140 -2.39 13.73 6.86
C ASN A 140 -1.47 14.96 6.84
N SER A 141 -1.94 16.08 7.42
CA SER A 141 -1.15 17.28 7.70
C SER A 141 0.22 17.04 8.33
N ARG A 142 0.44 15.92 9.03
CA ARG A 142 1.69 15.60 9.72
C ARG A 142 2.58 14.59 9.01
N TYR A 143 2.00 13.69 8.23
CA TYR A 143 2.75 12.59 7.63
C TYR A 143 2.02 12.01 6.42
N ILE A 144 2.79 11.33 5.58
CA ILE A 144 2.30 10.48 4.52
C ILE A 144 2.71 9.06 4.81
N ARG A 145 1.74 8.15 4.73
CA ARG A 145 1.97 6.72 4.93
C ARG A 145 1.56 5.99 3.67
N LEU A 146 2.49 5.26 3.07
CA LEU A 146 2.23 4.37 1.95
C LEU A 146 2.44 2.93 2.41
N ILE A 147 1.38 2.12 2.29
CA ILE A 147 1.40 0.70 2.59
C ILE A 147 1.21 -0.05 1.28
N ASN A 148 2.14 -0.92 0.91
CA ASN A 148 2.00 -1.84 -0.21
C ASN A 148 2.16 -3.27 0.31
N ARG A 149 1.14 -4.10 0.12
CA ARG A 149 1.09 -5.48 0.59
C ARG A 149 0.84 -6.39 -0.59
N ASN A 150 1.58 -7.48 -0.65
CA ASN A 150 1.30 -8.57 -1.58
C ASN A 150 1.69 -9.90 -0.93
N GLN A 151 1.58 -10.98 -1.68
CA GLN A 151 1.94 -12.31 -1.16
C GLN A 151 3.41 -12.40 -0.72
N LEU A 152 4.32 -11.70 -1.37
CA LEU A 152 5.76 -11.81 -1.14
C LEU A 152 6.24 -10.92 0.02
N TYR A 153 5.67 -9.72 0.15
CA TYR A 153 6.09 -8.75 1.16
C TYR A 153 4.98 -7.76 1.54
N ASP A 154 5.14 -7.20 2.73
CA ASP A 154 4.46 -5.99 3.19
C ASP A 154 5.49 -4.89 3.39
N ILE A 155 5.26 -3.73 2.78
CA ILE A 155 6.05 -2.53 3.02
C ILE A 155 5.15 -1.41 3.53
N ASP A 156 5.61 -0.73 4.55
CA ASP A 156 5.01 0.46 5.12
C ASP A 156 6.06 1.58 5.17
N LEU A 157 5.81 2.63 4.41
CA LEU A 157 6.67 3.78 4.25
C LEU A 157 6.02 4.97 4.92
N GLN A 158 6.70 5.59 5.87
CA GLN A 158 6.24 6.80 6.55
C GLN A 158 7.18 7.97 6.25
N TYR A 159 6.59 9.07 5.79
CA TYR A 159 7.26 10.31 5.44
C TYR A 159 6.71 11.45 6.29
N ASP A 160 7.58 12.36 6.70
CA ASP A 160 7.20 13.56 7.43
C ASP A 160 7.01 14.79 6.51
N TYR A 161 7.03 14.61 5.17
CA TYR A 161 6.87 15.68 4.18
C TYR A 161 6.19 15.22 2.88
N ASP A 162 5.63 16.17 2.12
CA ASP A 162 4.68 15.94 1.01
C ASP A 162 5.31 15.67 -0.37
N TYR A 163 6.31 14.79 -0.45
CA TYR A 163 6.98 14.49 -1.73
C TYR A 163 6.54 13.13 -2.31
N ILE A 164 5.30 13.05 -2.81
CA ILE A 164 4.69 11.82 -3.34
C ILE A 164 5.18 11.45 -4.75
N SER A 165 5.59 12.43 -5.56
CA SER A 165 5.84 12.25 -7.00
C SER A 165 6.86 11.14 -7.34
N ASP A 166 7.83 10.91 -6.47
CA ASP A 166 8.89 9.92 -6.70
C ASP A 166 8.51 8.51 -6.23
N ILE A 167 7.53 8.38 -5.33
CA ILE A 167 7.19 7.13 -4.65
C ILE A 167 6.45 6.16 -5.58
N MET A 168 5.57 6.68 -6.44
CA MET A 168 4.63 5.87 -7.23
C MET A 168 5.13 5.48 -8.62
N ARG A 169 6.43 5.64 -8.92
CA ARG A 169 7.02 5.05 -10.13
C ARG A 169 7.24 3.56 -9.90
N ILE A 170 6.14 2.80 -10.02
CA ILE A 170 5.86 1.37 -9.70
C ILE A 170 7.01 0.36 -9.86
N HIS A 171 8.05 0.64 -10.65
CA HIS A 171 9.14 -0.31 -10.92
C HIS A 171 10.52 0.17 -10.49
N ARG A 172 10.60 1.33 -9.87
CA ARG A 172 11.85 1.94 -9.44
C ARG A 172 11.57 2.70 -8.16
N TRP A 173 11.82 2.06 -7.03
CA TRP A 173 11.87 2.66 -5.69
C TRP A 173 13.02 3.67 -5.62
N LEU A 174 13.06 4.65 -6.53
CA LEU A 174 14.18 5.55 -6.66
C LEU A 174 14.06 6.61 -5.60
N ARG A 175 15.06 6.63 -4.70
CA ARG A 175 15.40 7.77 -3.85
C ARG A 175 14.37 8.05 -2.76
N ILE A 176 13.99 7.00 -2.02
CA ILE A 176 13.32 7.18 -0.73
C ILE A 176 14.33 7.83 0.23
N ASN A 177 14.20 9.13 0.41
CA ASN A 177 15.00 9.92 1.35
C ASN A 177 14.21 10.08 2.64
N LYS A 178 14.89 10.08 3.80
CA LYS A 178 14.34 10.48 5.11
C LYS A 178 12.98 9.86 5.46
N ALA A 179 12.73 8.63 5.02
CA ALA A 179 11.55 7.87 5.38
C ALA A 179 11.86 6.89 6.50
N LYS A 180 10.83 6.53 7.25
CA LYS A 180 10.83 5.31 8.07
C LYS A 180 10.26 4.18 7.24
N VAL A 181 11.02 3.10 7.11
CA VAL A 181 10.65 1.95 6.30
C VAL A 181 10.45 0.75 7.20
N TYR A 182 9.27 0.15 7.15
CA TYR A 182 8.97 -1.12 7.78
C TYR A 182 8.71 -2.14 6.68
N LEU A 183 9.60 -3.11 6.56
CA LEU A 183 9.53 -4.16 5.54
C LEU A 183 9.34 -5.50 6.23
N THR A 184 8.30 -6.23 5.86
CA THR A 184 8.10 -7.64 6.20
C THR A 184 8.20 -8.47 4.94
N VAL A 185 9.13 -9.42 4.91
CA VAL A 185 9.31 -10.36 3.79
C VAL A 185 8.73 -11.71 4.20
N HIS A 186 7.71 -12.16 3.48
CA HIS A 186 6.97 -13.39 3.78
C HIS A 186 7.55 -14.62 3.08
N PHE A 187 8.06 -14.44 1.87
CA PHE A 187 8.69 -15.49 1.06
C PHE A 187 10.06 -15.05 0.59
N ASP A 188 10.89 -16.01 0.20
CA ASP A 188 12.16 -15.76 -0.46
C ASP A 188 11.94 -14.87 -1.70
N MET A 189 12.62 -13.73 -1.70
CA MET A 189 12.57 -12.72 -2.75
C MET A 189 13.86 -12.65 -3.56
N GLY A 190 14.91 -13.41 -3.20
CA GLY A 190 16.22 -13.46 -3.86
C GLY A 190 16.75 -12.07 -4.24
N GLU A 191 17.10 -11.90 -5.52
CA GLU A 191 17.57 -10.63 -6.09
C GLU A 191 16.58 -9.47 -5.92
N THR A 192 15.27 -9.74 -5.87
CA THR A 192 14.23 -8.71 -5.67
C THR A 192 14.40 -8.00 -4.34
N PHE A 193 14.84 -8.73 -3.30
CA PHE A 193 15.11 -8.14 -1.99
C PHE A 193 16.31 -7.19 -2.04
N SER A 194 17.42 -7.59 -2.68
CA SER A 194 18.58 -6.72 -2.89
C SER A 194 18.21 -5.48 -3.69
N HIS A 195 17.50 -5.63 -4.82
CA HIS A 195 17.03 -4.52 -5.65
C HIS A 195 16.16 -3.54 -4.87
N PHE A 196 15.31 -4.06 -3.96
CA PHE A 196 14.51 -3.24 -3.08
C PHE A 196 15.39 -2.42 -2.11
N LEU A 197 16.34 -3.08 -1.44
CA LEU A 197 17.25 -2.40 -0.51
C LEU A 197 18.07 -1.31 -1.22
N HIS A 198 18.53 -1.56 -2.45
CA HIS A 198 19.21 -0.57 -3.28
C HIS A 198 18.33 0.64 -3.65
N GLY A 199 17.01 0.52 -3.56
CA GLY A 199 16.07 1.64 -3.73
C GLY A 199 15.97 2.57 -2.51
N ILE A 200 16.40 2.11 -1.33
CA ILE A 200 16.22 2.83 -0.06
C ILE A 200 17.53 3.24 0.65
N PRO A 201 18.61 3.65 -0.03
CA PRO A 201 19.92 3.88 0.59
C PRO A 201 19.98 5.11 1.52
N HIS A 202 18.93 5.93 1.51
CA HIS A 202 18.89 7.24 2.18
C HIS A 202 17.84 7.33 3.29
N VAL A 203 17.30 6.19 3.72
CA VAL A 203 16.34 6.11 4.82
C VAL A 203 17.05 6.29 6.16
N GLU A 204 16.32 6.83 7.15
CA GLU A 204 16.85 7.09 8.49
C GLU A 204 16.53 5.96 9.47
N CYS A 205 15.38 5.31 9.27
CA CYS A 205 14.93 4.18 10.07
C CYS A 205 14.55 3.03 9.13
N LEU A 206 15.11 1.85 9.38
CA LEU A 206 14.75 0.61 8.72
C LEU A 206 14.36 -0.44 9.76
N SER A 207 13.12 -0.93 9.66
CA SER A 207 12.64 -2.08 10.41
C SER A 207 12.42 -3.22 9.43
N LEU A 208 13.27 -4.24 9.49
CA LEU A 208 13.22 -5.41 8.62
C LEU A 208 12.75 -6.62 9.41
N LYS A 209 11.64 -7.21 8.99
CA LYS A 209 11.18 -8.51 9.44
C LYS A 209 11.32 -9.51 8.30
N TYR A 210 12.10 -10.55 8.54
CA TYR A 210 12.42 -11.54 7.54
C TYR A 210 11.96 -12.92 8.00
N CYS A 211 10.94 -13.47 7.33
CA CYS A 211 10.31 -14.73 7.76
C CYS A 211 10.81 -15.96 6.99
N SER A 212 11.63 -15.78 5.95
CA SER A 212 12.10 -16.90 5.11
C SER A 212 13.26 -17.64 5.79
N GLY A 213 13.30 -18.97 5.61
CA GLY A 213 14.17 -19.86 6.37
C GLY A 213 15.59 -20.04 5.83
N ASP A 214 15.84 -19.77 4.55
CA ASP A 214 16.95 -20.45 3.84
C ASP A 214 17.80 -19.54 2.93
N ILE A 215 17.71 -18.20 3.03
CA ILE A 215 18.65 -17.36 2.27
C ILE A 215 19.97 -17.28 3.03
N HIS A 216 21.07 -17.62 2.35
CA HIS A 216 22.40 -17.21 2.74
C HIS A 216 22.61 -15.73 2.37
N PRO A 217 22.71 -14.81 3.35
CA PRO A 217 22.94 -13.37 3.15
C PRO A 217 24.21 -13.04 2.38
N SER A 218 25.20 -13.95 2.37
CA SER A 218 26.38 -13.86 1.51
C SER A 218 26.09 -13.80 0.00
N MET A 219 24.86 -14.12 -0.42
CA MET A 219 24.39 -13.94 -1.80
C MET A 219 23.72 -12.58 -2.07
N LEU A 220 23.44 -11.80 -1.03
CA LEU A 220 22.79 -10.51 -1.16
C LEU A 220 23.85 -9.41 -1.37
N ASP A 221 23.83 -8.80 -2.55
CA ASP A 221 24.54 -7.54 -2.76
C ASP A 221 23.81 -6.42 -1.99
N LEU A 222 24.25 -6.17 -0.75
CA LEU A 222 23.66 -5.18 0.14
C LEU A 222 24.24 -3.78 -0.14
N PRO A 223 23.39 -2.73 -0.28
CA PRO A 223 23.86 -1.38 -0.47
C PRO A 223 24.51 -0.80 0.79
N LEU A 224 25.31 0.25 0.61
CA LEU A 224 25.77 1.07 1.72
C LEU A 224 24.67 2.05 2.16
N PHE A 225 24.18 1.90 3.38
CA PHE A 225 23.13 2.74 3.96
C PHE A 225 23.71 3.95 4.68
N LYS A 226 24.01 5.01 3.93
CA LYS A 226 24.72 6.19 4.44
C LYS A 226 23.98 6.98 5.52
N ASN A 227 22.67 6.77 5.67
CA ASN A 227 21.80 7.60 6.50
C ASN A 227 21.00 6.83 7.56
N ILE A 228 21.08 5.50 7.61
CA ILE A 228 20.37 4.73 8.64
C ILE A 228 20.96 5.07 10.00
N ILE A 229 20.12 5.55 10.90
CA ILE A 229 20.41 5.88 12.30
C ILE A 229 19.78 4.83 13.21
N GLU A 230 18.64 4.28 12.81
CA GLU A 230 17.91 3.26 13.55
C GLU A 230 17.65 2.03 12.67
N LEU A 231 18.12 0.87 13.13
CA LEU A 231 17.92 -0.41 12.48
C LEU A 231 17.24 -1.37 13.46
N ARG A 232 16.09 -1.91 13.04
CA ARG A 232 15.38 -2.96 13.78
C ARG A 232 15.32 -4.22 12.92
N LEU A 233 15.82 -5.32 13.45
CA LEU A 233 15.85 -6.61 12.77
C LEU A 233 14.95 -7.60 13.52
N PHE A 234 14.07 -8.27 12.79
CA PHE A 234 13.28 -9.39 13.27
C PHE A 234 13.65 -10.60 12.41
N VAL A 235 14.56 -11.41 12.91
CA VAL A 235 15.22 -12.49 12.17
C VAL A 235 15.35 -13.73 13.06
N LYS A 236 15.65 -14.89 12.46
CA LYS A 236 15.93 -16.11 13.22
C LYS A 236 17.28 -16.01 13.94
N LYS A 237 17.49 -16.88 14.93
CA LYS A 237 18.78 -17.05 15.56
C LYS A 237 19.82 -17.46 14.51
N ASP A 238 21.02 -16.89 14.61
CA ASP A 238 22.15 -17.15 13.71
C ASP A 238 22.00 -16.64 12.25
N ASP A 239 20.99 -15.80 11.97
CA ASP A 239 20.85 -15.14 10.66
C ASP A 239 21.99 -14.12 10.45
N SER A 240 22.78 -14.27 9.39
CA SER A 240 23.90 -13.37 9.09
C SER A 240 23.49 -11.93 8.79
N LEU A 241 22.21 -11.65 8.51
CA LEU A 241 21.70 -10.28 8.43
C LEU A 241 21.93 -9.50 9.74
N ILE A 242 22.02 -10.18 10.89
CA ILE A 242 22.34 -9.60 12.19
C ILE A 242 23.69 -8.88 12.15
N MET A 243 24.66 -9.37 11.38
CA MET A 243 26.00 -8.80 11.30
C MET A 243 26.20 -7.96 10.04
N GLU A 244 25.68 -8.41 8.90
CA GLU A 244 25.94 -7.79 7.60
C GLU A 244 25.25 -6.44 7.44
N LEU A 245 23.98 -6.30 7.86
CA LEU A 245 23.23 -5.05 7.72
C LEU A 245 23.81 -3.92 8.59
N PRO A 246 24.09 -4.13 9.90
CA PRO A 246 24.73 -3.10 10.71
C PRO A 246 26.07 -2.64 10.17
N ALA A 247 26.89 -3.56 9.65
CA ALA A 247 28.20 -3.23 9.05
C ALA A 247 28.08 -2.29 7.83
N ARG A 248 26.92 -2.26 7.15
CA ARG A 248 26.63 -1.37 6.02
C ARG A 248 26.01 -0.03 6.44
N CYS A 249 25.87 0.25 7.73
CA CYS A 249 25.20 1.44 8.27
C CYS A 249 26.18 2.32 9.07
N PRO A 250 27.03 3.15 8.43
CA PRO A 250 28.08 3.93 9.11
C PRO A 250 27.58 4.98 10.11
N LYS A 251 26.29 5.34 10.09
CA LYS A 251 25.68 6.31 11.02
C LYS A 251 24.76 5.67 12.05
N LEU A 252 24.76 4.33 12.15
CA LEU A 252 23.87 3.59 13.03
C LEU A 252 24.11 3.98 14.48
N ARG A 253 23.02 4.30 15.20
CA ARG A 253 23.04 4.64 16.63
C ARG A 253 22.20 3.67 17.45
N VAL A 254 21.08 3.22 16.88
CA VAL A 254 20.14 2.30 17.54
C VAL A 254 20.09 1.01 16.74
N LEU A 255 20.44 -0.11 17.38
CA LEU A 255 20.28 -1.44 16.82
C LEU A 255 19.38 -2.27 17.75
N GLU A 256 18.21 -2.64 17.24
CA GLU A 256 17.27 -3.54 17.92
C GLU A 256 17.24 -4.87 17.17
N VAL A 257 17.53 -5.97 17.86
CA VAL A 257 17.47 -7.32 17.27
C VAL A 257 16.46 -8.14 18.06
N ASN A 258 15.44 -8.62 17.37
CA ASN A 258 14.36 -9.43 17.90
C ASN A 258 14.43 -10.82 17.29
N ASN A 259 14.56 -11.85 18.13
CA ASN A 259 14.59 -13.24 17.69
C ASN A 259 13.18 -13.74 17.35
N LEU A 260 12.97 -14.26 16.14
CA LEU A 260 11.70 -14.85 15.73
C LEU A 260 11.48 -16.28 16.26
N ASP A 261 12.55 -16.98 16.65
CA ASP A 261 12.47 -18.38 17.14
C ASP A 261 11.88 -18.48 18.55
N ASP A 262 11.86 -17.38 19.32
CA ASP A 262 11.32 -17.32 20.69
C ASP A 262 9.80 -17.58 20.78
N ARG A 263 9.11 -17.75 19.64
CA ARG A 263 7.72 -18.25 19.62
C ARG A 263 7.61 -19.75 19.93
N GLN A 264 8.74 -20.48 19.96
CA GLN A 264 8.83 -21.82 20.53
C GLN A 264 9.61 -21.76 21.85
N ARG A 265 8.94 -22.07 22.96
CA ARG A 265 9.48 -22.16 24.32
C ARG A 265 10.90 -22.76 24.36
N SER A 266 11.91 -22.00 24.80
CA SER A 266 12.86 -22.40 25.85
C SER A 266 13.96 -21.35 26.10
N LEU A 267 14.19 -21.08 27.39
CA LEU A 267 15.20 -20.21 27.99
C LEU A 267 16.60 -20.40 27.43
N HIS A 268 17.15 -19.41 26.71
CA HIS A 268 18.59 -19.19 26.62
C HIS A 268 18.92 -17.69 26.63
N THR A 269 19.56 -17.23 27.70
CA THR A 269 20.24 -15.93 27.75
C THR A 269 21.48 -16.01 26.87
N ILE A 270 21.46 -15.39 25.69
CA ILE A 270 22.67 -15.27 24.87
C ILE A 270 23.39 -13.98 25.27
N SER A 271 24.51 -14.14 25.98
CA SER A 271 25.49 -13.08 26.21
C SER A 271 26.34 -12.93 24.95
N VAL A 272 26.04 -11.94 24.10
CA VAL A 272 26.91 -11.54 22.99
C VAL A 272 27.77 -10.36 23.43
N CYS A 273 28.72 -10.61 24.33
CA CYS A 273 29.75 -9.63 24.71
C CYS A 273 31.07 -9.77 23.92
N SER A 274 31.15 -10.66 22.93
CA SER A 274 32.42 -10.93 22.22
C SER A 274 32.43 -10.65 20.71
N LEU A 275 31.34 -10.21 20.09
CA LEU A 275 31.25 -10.07 18.61
C LEU A 275 31.37 -8.64 18.06
N PHE A 276 31.43 -7.61 18.91
CA PHE A 276 31.62 -6.23 18.46
C PHE A 276 33.04 -5.75 18.77
N SER A 277 34.01 -6.03 17.87
CA SER A 277 35.34 -5.41 17.96
C SER A 277 35.35 -4.02 17.32
N GLU A 278 35.97 -3.09 18.06
CA GLU A 278 36.48 -1.73 17.76
C GLU A 278 35.68 -0.70 16.93
N ALA A 279 34.68 -1.05 16.12
CA ALA A 279 33.91 -0.09 15.33
C ALA A 279 32.63 0.43 16.00
N CYS A 280 32.17 -0.18 17.11
CA CYS A 280 30.83 0.03 17.68
C CYS A 280 30.82 0.68 19.08
N ARG A 281 31.72 1.62 19.38
CA ARG A 281 31.82 2.20 20.75
C ARG A 281 30.65 3.12 21.18
N LEU A 282 29.60 3.30 20.39
CA LEU A 282 28.46 4.18 20.69
C LEU A 282 27.07 3.62 20.33
N ILE A 283 26.94 2.32 20.03
CA ILE A 283 25.65 1.73 19.64
C ILE A 283 24.92 1.23 20.88
N GLU A 284 23.70 1.72 21.11
CA GLU A 284 22.80 1.14 22.11
C GLU A 284 22.18 -0.13 21.50
N VAL A 285 22.71 -1.29 21.88
CA VAL A 285 22.20 -2.60 21.44
C VAL A 285 21.17 -3.07 22.46
N ASN A 286 19.89 -3.11 22.05
CA ASN A 286 18.81 -3.60 22.91
C ASN A 286 18.29 -4.92 22.34
N ILE A 287 18.61 -6.02 23.02
CA ILE A 287 18.11 -7.36 22.68
C ILE A 287 16.91 -7.63 23.59
N LYS A 288 15.71 -7.65 23.00
CA LYS A 288 14.47 -7.94 23.72
C LYS A 288 14.01 -9.37 23.45
N GLY A 289 14.13 -10.23 24.45
CA GLY A 289 13.35 -11.47 24.53
C GLY A 289 12.00 -11.17 25.18
N GLN A 290 10.88 -11.53 24.54
CA GLN A 290 9.57 -11.38 25.16
C GLN A 290 9.40 -12.43 26.27
N PHE A 291 9.31 -11.97 27.52
CA PHE A 291 8.79 -12.76 28.64
C PHE A 291 7.30 -12.42 28.81
N THR A 292 6.44 -13.34 28.43
CA THR A 292 5.06 -13.47 28.92
C THR A 292 4.74 -14.94 29.08
#